data_AF-A0A4Q3J6G0-F1
#
_entry.id   AF-A0A4Q3J6G0-F1
#
_cell.length_a   1.000
_cell.length_b   1.000
_cell.length_c   1.000
_cell.angle_alpha   90.00
_cell.angle_beta   90.00
_cell.angle_gamma   90.00
#
_symmetry.space_group_name_H-M   'P 1'
#
loop_
_entity.id
_entity.type
_entity.pdbx_description
1 polymer ?
#
loop_
_entity_poly.entity_id
_entity_poly.type
_entity_poly.pdbx_seq_one_letter_code
_entity_poly.pdbx_strand_id
1 'polypeptide(L)'
;MARAKSTSTTGPRSKSTSAAAAPKASRASASSPAIEPPGRLSEVRPWLAAHAADPRALAALAWAPRRRAATHDACLRALLKLGGAAALDALATYRGQDAGSLNELGDAWDDFDRCAFARRVLASPVTLVARGGLARLDGVECVESLDTLWVHVADRCSLEPLRGCPELISLSVWCEGDIDLTPAAALPALDRLVIHGQKLGPSVLEPLRPARVGQLDLELGPGVDLGSLAGLARLRQLKLATARPALAPHELEALRGLVGRGAIVRGFTHQPWTVALGQVGGQLRESHGHRDVFDPELNPGGLFN
;
A
#
# COMPACT_ATOMS: atom_id res chain seq x y z
N MET A 1 15.11 75.48 25.72
CA MET A 1 14.41 76.67 25.17
C MET A 1 15.42 77.51 24.41
N ALA A 2 14.97 78.18 23.34
CA ALA A 2 15.68 79.14 22.48
C ALA A 2 16.43 78.61 21.24
N ARG A 3 15.67 78.67 20.12
CA ARG A 3 16.06 78.84 18.71
C ARG A 3 17.16 79.90 18.49
N ALA A 4 17.96 79.74 17.41
CA ALA A 4 17.89 80.51 16.14
C ALA A 4 19.23 80.45 15.37
N LYS A 5 19.22 79.91 14.13
CA LYS A 5 19.42 80.59 12.82
C LYS A 5 20.84 81.11 12.54
N SER A 6 21.61 80.51 11.63
CA SER A 6 21.57 80.59 10.14
C SER A 6 22.54 81.64 9.59
N THR A 7 23.57 81.20 8.86
CA THR A 7 24.09 81.89 7.66
C THR A 7 24.64 80.85 6.67
N SER A 8 24.29 81.07 5.40
CA SER A 8 24.52 80.26 4.20
C SER A 8 25.78 80.71 3.44
N THR A 9 25.92 80.18 2.21
CA THR A 9 26.74 80.61 1.04
C THR A 9 28.04 79.78 0.92
N THR A 10 28.41 79.07 -0.17
CA THR A 10 28.03 79.04 -1.60
C THR A 10 28.63 77.77 -2.26
N GLY A 11 27.99 77.21 -3.29
CA GLY A 11 28.61 76.23 -4.24
C GLY A 11 29.66 76.88 -5.18
N PRO A 12 30.25 76.20 -6.19
CA PRO A 12 29.63 75.25 -7.14
C PRO A 12 30.39 73.91 -7.32
N ARG A 13 29.76 72.78 -7.66
CA ARG A 13 29.29 72.27 -8.96
C ARG A 13 30.36 72.08 -10.07
N SER A 14 30.67 70.79 -10.28
CA SER A 14 30.87 70.06 -11.56
C SER A 14 32.08 70.35 -12.45
N LYS A 15 32.88 69.30 -12.68
CA LYS A 15 33.09 68.73 -14.03
C LYS A 15 33.54 67.26 -13.96
N SER A 16 32.78 66.44 -14.67
CA SER A 16 33.00 65.04 -15.03
C SER A 16 34.23 64.85 -15.91
N THR A 17 34.90 63.71 -15.81
CA THR A 17 35.48 63.01 -16.96
C THR A 17 35.80 61.55 -16.65
N SER A 18 35.31 60.66 -17.53
CA SER A 18 35.95 59.42 -18.05
C SER A 18 36.27 58.29 -17.06
N ALA A 19 35.46 57.23 -16.96
CA ALA A 19 35.43 56.06 -17.86
C ALA A 19 36.70 55.18 -17.78
N ALA A 20 36.64 54.14 -16.94
CA ALA A 20 37.40 52.90 -17.10
C ALA A 20 36.48 51.73 -16.72
N ALA A 21 36.03 51.02 -17.73
CA ALA A 21 35.14 49.87 -17.63
C ALA A 21 35.89 48.67 -17.04
N ALA A 22 35.41 48.17 -15.90
CA ALA A 22 35.81 46.88 -15.37
C ALA A 22 35.20 45.75 -16.22
N PRO A 23 35.95 44.70 -16.59
CA PRO A 23 35.39 43.58 -17.32
C PRO A 23 34.49 42.76 -16.38
N LYS A 24 33.19 42.75 -16.69
CA LYS A 24 32.25 41.76 -16.18
C LYS A 24 32.71 40.38 -16.66
N ALA A 25 33.41 39.65 -15.80
CA ALA A 25 33.60 38.22 -15.97
C ALA A 25 32.23 37.55 -15.88
N SER A 26 31.68 37.30 -17.06
CA SER A 26 30.54 36.44 -17.33
C SER A 26 30.81 35.07 -16.71
N ARG A 27 30.28 34.82 -15.52
CA ARG A 27 30.11 33.47 -15.00
C ARG A 27 28.81 32.93 -15.62
N ALA A 28 28.86 32.65 -16.92
CA ALA A 28 27.88 31.82 -17.58
C ALA A 28 28.06 30.40 -17.03
N SER A 29 27.42 30.12 -15.89
CA SER A 29 27.07 28.75 -15.53
C SER A 29 26.02 28.32 -16.56
N ALA A 30 26.47 27.78 -17.69
CA ALA A 30 25.62 27.08 -18.63
C ALA A 30 25.11 25.81 -17.93
N SER A 31 24.07 25.96 -17.11
CA SER A 31 23.23 24.84 -16.71
C SER A 31 22.59 24.34 -17.99
N SER A 32 23.07 23.20 -18.51
CA SER A 32 22.36 22.47 -19.56
C SER A 32 20.88 22.38 -19.16
N PRO A 33 19.94 22.52 -20.13
CA PRO A 33 18.52 22.55 -19.81
C PRO A 33 18.14 21.28 -19.05
N ALA A 34 17.40 21.47 -17.95
CA ALA A 34 16.87 20.37 -17.16
C ALA A 34 15.87 19.58 -18.01
N ILE A 35 15.94 18.25 -17.95
CA ILE A 35 14.95 17.40 -18.61
C ILE A 35 13.66 17.52 -17.81
N GLU A 36 12.58 17.95 -18.46
CA GLU A 36 11.26 17.94 -17.83
C GLU A 36 10.71 16.51 -17.79
N PRO A 37 10.11 16.05 -16.66
CA PRO A 37 9.52 14.72 -16.58
C PRO A 37 8.25 14.59 -17.43
N PRO A 38 7.82 13.36 -17.77
CA PRO A 38 6.56 13.16 -18.49
C PRO A 38 5.38 13.65 -17.64
N GLY A 39 4.48 14.43 -18.24
CA GLY A 39 3.37 15.05 -17.51
C GLY A 39 2.21 14.10 -17.21
N ARG A 40 2.07 13.02 -18.00
CA ARG A 40 0.99 12.02 -17.94
C ARG A 40 1.42 10.67 -18.50
N LEU A 41 0.66 9.62 -18.20
CA LEU A 41 0.97 8.23 -18.59
C LEU A 41 1.16 8.03 -20.10
N SER A 42 0.38 8.70 -20.95
CA SER A 42 0.51 8.57 -22.42
C SER A 42 1.83 9.09 -22.97
N GLU A 43 2.54 9.94 -22.22
CA GLU A 43 3.82 10.53 -22.61
C GLU A 43 5.02 9.69 -22.19
N VAL A 44 4.83 8.69 -21.31
CA VAL A 44 5.94 7.89 -20.77
C VAL A 44 6.72 7.19 -21.88
N ARG A 45 6.03 6.56 -22.83
CA ARG A 45 6.70 5.85 -23.93
C ARG A 45 7.52 6.77 -24.84
N PRO A 46 6.97 7.86 -25.42
CA PRO A 46 7.77 8.77 -26.23
C PRO A 46 8.87 9.48 -25.40
N TRP A 47 8.60 9.79 -24.13
CA TRP A 47 9.59 10.39 -23.25
C TRP A 47 10.80 9.46 -23.00
N LEU A 48 10.55 8.17 -22.71
CA LEU A 48 11.61 7.18 -22.54
C LEU A 48 12.41 7.00 -23.84
N ALA A 49 11.75 6.95 -25.00
CA ALA A 49 12.44 6.84 -26.28
C ALA A 49 13.40 8.01 -26.54
N ALA A 50 13.08 9.20 -26.05
CA ALA A 50 13.92 10.39 -26.21
C ALA A 50 15.01 10.53 -25.14
N HIS A 51 14.77 10.08 -23.89
CA HIS A 51 15.60 10.45 -22.75
C HIS A 51 16.23 9.27 -21.99
N ALA A 52 15.87 8.00 -22.24
CA ALA A 52 16.32 6.86 -21.43
C ALA A 52 17.85 6.68 -21.40
N ALA A 53 18.57 7.13 -22.43
CA ALA A 53 20.03 7.07 -22.48
C ALA A 53 20.72 8.26 -21.78
N ASP A 54 19.99 9.33 -21.40
CA ASP A 54 20.57 10.48 -20.69
C ASP A 54 20.66 10.17 -19.19
N PRO A 55 21.85 10.24 -18.56
CA PRO A 55 22.01 10.01 -17.12
C PRO A 55 21.15 10.92 -16.24
N ARG A 56 20.77 12.10 -16.74
CA ARG A 56 19.93 13.08 -16.02
C ARG A 56 18.45 12.69 -15.99
N ALA A 57 18.02 11.75 -16.82
CA ALA A 57 16.64 11.29 -16.90
C ALA A 57 16.15 10.74 -15.55
N LEU A 58 16.97 9.96 -14.84
CA LEU A 58 16.61 9.41 -13.53
C LEU A 58 16.38 10.51 -12.48
N ALA A 59 17.21 11.56 -12.49
CA ALA A 59 17.03 12.71 -11.60
C ALA A 59 15.75 13.49 -11.92
N ALA A 60 15.35 13.58 -13.20
CA ALA A 60 14.09 14.18 -13.60
C ALA A 60 12.89 13.37 -13.10
N LEU A 61 12.98 12.03 -13.10
CA LEU A 61 11.93 11.11 -12.66
C LEU A 61 11.83 10.93 -11.15
N ALA A 62 12.89 11.23 -10.38
CA ALA A 62 12.86 11.18 -8.93
C ALA A 62 11.76 12.08 -8.34
N TRP A 63 11.33 11.79 -7.11
CA TRP A 63 10.27 12.53 -6.45
C TRP A 63 10.67 14.00 -6.30
N ALA A 64 9.71 14.90 -6.54
CA ALA A 64 9.87 16.31 -6.24
C ALA A 64 8.55 16.89 -5.71
N PRO A 65 8.62 17.79 -4.73
CA PRO A 65 7.43 18.40 -4.15
C PRO A 65 6.69 19.25 -5.18
N ARG A 66 5.38 19.44 -4.98
CA ARG A 66 4.49 20.29 -5.81
C ARG A 66 4.26 19.81 -7.25
N ARG A 67 4.64 18.58 -7.60
CA ARG A 67 4.19 17.95 -8.85
C ARG A 67 2.74 17.50 -8.71
N ARG A 68 2.04 17.43 -9.84
CA ARG A 68 0.68 16.88 -9.90
C ARG A 68 0.76 15.36 -9.75
N ALA A 69 -0.28 14.75 -9.16
CA ALA A 69 -0.36 13.29 -9.00
C ALA A 69 -0.15 12.53 -10.33
N ALA A 70 -0.79 12.97 -11.41
CA ALA A 70 -0.61 12.35 -12.74
C ALA A 70 0.84 12.38 -13.27
N THR A 71 1.64 13.38 -12.86
CA THR A 71 3.07 13.46 -13.19
C THR A 71 3.87 12.49 -12.33
N HIS A 72 3.51 12.35 -11.04
CA HIS A 72 4.10 11.31 -10.19
C HIS A 72 3.84 9.91 -10.74
N ASP A 73 2.60 9.61 -11.13
CA ASP A 73 2.23 8.32 -11.74
C ASP A 73 3.02 8.06 -13.03
N ALA A 74 3.16 9.07 -13.90
CA ALA A 74 3.96 8.97 -15.12
C ALA A 74 5.45 8.73 -14.82
N CYS A 75 6.00 9.38 -13.79
CA CYS A 75 7.37 9.17 -13.37
C CYS A 75 7.60 7.77 -12.81
N LEU A 76 6.70 7.28 -11.94
CA LEU A 76 6.73 5.91 -11.42
C LEU A 76 6.68 4.90 -12.58
N ARG A 77 5.73 5.03 -13.51
CA ARG A 77 5.65 4.17 -14.72
C ARG A 77 6.96 4.16 -15.51
N ALA A 78 7.58 5.33 -15.67
CA ALA A 78 8.84 5.45 -16.40
C ALA A 78 9.99 4.75 -15.67
N LEU A 79 10.10 4.92 -14.35
CA LEU A 79 11.12 4.28 -13.52
C LEU A 79 10.98 2.75 -13.51
N LEU A 80 9.75 2.25 -13.36
CA LEU A 80 9.47 0.81 -13.42
C LEU A 80 9.88 0.22 -14.78
N LYS A 81 9.62 0.94 -15.88
CA LYS A 81 10.05 0.54 -17.23
C LYS A 81 11.55 0.59 -17.47
N LEU A 82 12.26 1.51 -16.83
CA LEU A 82 13.72 1.62 -16.94
C LEU A 82 14.39 0.46 -16.20
N GLY A 83 13.89 0.11 -15.03
CA GLY A 83 14.41 -0.97 -14.22
C GLY A 83 15.83 -0.72 -13.69
N GLY A 84 16.38 -1.71 -12.99
CA GLY A 84 17.75 -1.70 -12.49
C GLY A 84 17.99 -0.85 -11.25
N ALA A 85 19.23 -0.87 -10.75
CA ALA A 85 19.59 -0.30 -9.45
C ALA A 85 19.39 1.22 -9.37
N ALA A 86 19.75 1.96 -10.42
CA ALA A 86 19.61 3.42 -10.42
C ALA A 86 18.14 3.88 -10.50
N ALA A 87 17.26 3.10 -11.16
CA ALA A 87 15.83 3.35 -11.11
C ALA A 87 15.24 3.03 -9.73
N LEU A 88 15.73 1.97 -9.06
CA LEU A 88 15.37 1.69 -7.67
C LEU A 88 15.76 2.84 -6.72
N ASP A 89 16.93 3.43 -6.89
CA ASP A 89 17.36 4.57 -6.06
C ASP A 89 16.47 5.79 -6.29
N ALA A 90 16.04 6.04 -7.53
CA ALA A 90 15.06 7.08 -7.83
C ALA A 90 13.66 6.75 -7.28
N LEU A 91 13.20 5.49 -7.37
CA LEU A 91 11.95 5.03 -6.76
C LEU A 91 11.97 5.17 -5.24
N ALA A 92 13.11 4.92 -4.59
CA ALA A 92 13.26 5.09 -3.14
C ALA A 92 12.97 6.52 -2.67
N THR A 93 13.13 7.53 -3.53
CA THR A 93 12.77 8.92 -3.18
C THR A 93 11.26 9.15 -3.02
N TYR A 94 10.43 8.23 -3.54
CA TYR A 94 8.98 8.24 -3.35
C TYR A 94 8.55 7.61 -2.01
N ARG A 95 9.46 6.92 -1.31
CA ARG A 95 9.15 6.24 -0.04
C ARG A 95 8.64 7.23 1.00
N GLY A 96 7.48 6.93 1.59
CA GLY A 96 6.83 7.75 2.62
C GLY A 96 6.26 9.09 2.11
N GLN A 97 6.19 9.30 0.80
CA GLN A 97 5.56 10.48 0.20
C GLN A 97 4.11 10.17 -0.18
N ASP A 98 3.25 11.18 -0.14
CA ASP A 98 1.87 11.12 -0.64
C ASP A 98 1.87 11.18 -2.18
N ALA A 99 2.41 10.14 -2.81
CA ALA A 99 2.71 10.11 -4.22
C ALA A 99 1.92 8.99 -4.93
N GLY A 100 0.69 9.31 -5.31
CA GLY A 100 -0.07 8.55 -6.31
C GLY A 100 -0.37 7.11 -5.93
N SER A 101 -1.05 6.40 -6.84
CA SER A 101 -1.43 5.01 -6.60
C SER A 101 -0.27 4.07 -6.93
N LEU A 102 0.26 3.39 -5.92
CA LEU A 102 1.36 2.43 -6.04
C LEU A 102 0.96 1.08 -6.68
N ASN A 103 -0.21 0.97 -7.30
CA ASN A 103 -0.67 -0.28 -7.93
C ASN A 103 0.32 -0.84 -8.95
N GLU A 104 1.02 0.04 -9.65
CA GLU A 104 1.97 -0.41 -10.65
C GLU A 104 3.22 -1.05 -10.03
N LEU A 105 3.48 -0.83 -8.73
CA LEU A 105 4.60 -1.48 -8.05
C LEU A 105 4.39 -3.00 -7.95
N GLY A 106 3.16 -3.46 -7.76
CA GLY A 106 2.88 -4.89 -7.74
C GLY A 106 3.02 -5.53 -9.12
N ASP A 107 2.59 -4.83 -10.19
CA ASP A 107 2.78 -5.28 -11.58
C ASP A 107 4.27 -5.42 -11.94
N ALA A 108 5.13 -4.56 -11.38
CA ALA A 108 6.56 -4.56 -11.62
C ALA A 108 7.36 -5.34 -10.56
N TRP A 109 6.69 -6.01 -9.61
CA TRP A 109 7.34 -6.71 -8.50
C TRP A 109 8.36 -7.75 -8.98
N ASP A 110 8.06 -8.40 -10.11
CA ASP A 110 8.90 -9.44 -10.71
C ASP A 110 10.02 -8.87 -11.60
N ASP A 111 9.99 -7.57 -11.92
CA ASP A 111 10.98 -6.91 -12.79
C ASP A 111 12.27 -6.52 -12.04
N PHE A 112 12.26 -6.60 -10.71
CA PHE A 112 13.38 -6.23 -9.85
C PHE A 112 13.84 -7.39 -8.97
N ASP A 113 15.05 -7.25 -8.42
CA ASP A 113 15.40 -8.01 -7.22
C ASP A 113 14.45 -7.59 -6.09
N ARG A 114 13.53 -8.48 -5.73
CA ARG A 114 12.42 -8.19 -4.80
C ARG A 114 12.90 -7.71 -3.44
N CYS A 115 13.99 -8.29 -2.92
CA CYS A 115 14.55 -7.87 -1.63
C CYS A 115 15.19 -6.48 -1.70
N ALA A 116 15.93 -6.18 -2.76
CA ALA A 116 16.50 -4.86 -2.96
C ALA A 116 15.41 -3.80 -3.21
N PHE A 117 14.36 -4.16 -3.95
CA PHE A 117 13.19 -3.32 -4.14
C PHE A 117 12.49 -3.05 -2.80
N ALA A 118 12.16 -4.11 -2.05
CA ALA A 118 11.46 -4.02 -0.77
C ALA A 118 12.19 -3.11 0.23
N ARG A 119 13.50 -3.31 0.44
CA ARG A 119 14.29 -2.50 1.39
C ARG A 119 14.35 -1.02 1.02
N ARG A 120 14.40 -0.71 -0.28
CA ARG A 120 14.62 0.65 -0.77
C ARG A 120 13.33 1.42 -0.95
N VAL A 121 12.30 0.76 -1.46
CA VAL A 121 11.07 1.42 -1.95
C VAL A 121 9.92 1.28 -0.97
N LEU A 122 9.81 0.14 -0.27
CA LEU A 122 8.65 -0.14 0.57
C LEU A 122 8.89 0.29 2.03
N ALA A 123 7.83 0.80 2.66
CA ALA A 123 7.78 1.05 4.10
C ALA A 123 6.41 0.62 4.62
N SER A 124 6.33 0.19 5.87
CA SER A 124 5.04 -0.14 6.48
C SER A 124 4.17 1.12 6.62
N PRO A 125 2.84 1.05 6.38
CA PRO A 125 2.11 -0.12 5.86
C PRO A 125 2.35 -0.36 4.37
N VAL A 126 2.38 -1.63 3.96
CA VAL A 126 2.62 -2.03 2.57
C VAL A 126 1.34 -2.48 1.89
N THR A 127 1.04 -1.90 0.73
CA THR A 127 0.03 -2.40 -0.22
C THR A 127 0.71 -2.87 -1.49
N LEU A 128 0.57 -4.16 -1.82
CA LEU A 128 1.05 -4.72 -3.08
C LEU A 128 -0.11 -5.37 -3.84
N VAL A 129 -0.50 -4.75 -4.95
CA VAL A 129 -1.59 -5.20 -5.81
C VAL A 129 -1.07 -5.30 -7.23
N ALA A 130 -1.36 -6.41 -7.91
CA ALA A 130 -0.96 -6.65 -9.29
C ALA A 130 -2.18 -7.08 -10.13
N ARG A 131 -2.17 -6.79 -11.42
CA ARG A 131 -3.22 -7.18 -12.37
C ARG A 131 -3.24 -8.70 -12.52
N GLY A 132 -4.10 -9.36 -11.74
CA GLY A 132 -4.22 -10.82 -11.67
C GLY A 132 -3.61 -11.44 -10.40
N GLY A 133 -3.17 -10.61 -9.46
CA GLY A 133 -2.53 -11.05 -8.22
C GLY A 133 -1.06 -11.41 -8.38
N LEU A 134 -0.30 -11.25 -7.30
CA LEU A 134 1.10 -11.63 -7.21
C LEU A 134 1.23 -13.16 -7.28
N ALA A 135 2.03 -13.66 -8.22
CA ALA A 135 2.36 -15.08 -8.29
C ALA A 135 3.31 -15.53 -7.18
N ARG A 136 4.09 -14.58 -6.62
CA ARG A 136 5.11 -14.83 -5.59
C ARG A 136 5.20 -13.66 -4.63
N LEU A 137 5.41 -13.97 -3.35
CA LEU A 137 5.51 -13.00 -2.26
C LEU A 137 6.96 -12.84 -1.74
N ASP A 138 7.91 -13.58 -2.31
CA ASP A 138 9.32 -13.53 -1.89
C ASP A 138 9.86 -12.09 -1.93
N GLY A 139 10.67 -11.70 -0.96
CA GLY A 139 11.21 -10.36 -0.81
C GLY A 139 10.37 -9.44 0.10
N VAL A 140 9.14 -9.80 0.45
CA VAL A 140 8.37 -9.03 1.44
C VAL A 140 9.03 -9.06 2.84
N GLU A 141 9.70 -10.17 3.16
CA GLU A 141 10.50 -10.37 4.38
C GLU A 141 11.71 -9.45 4.46
N CYS A 142 12.06 -8.80 3.35
CA CYS A 142 13.11 -7.80 3.28
C CYS A 142 12.61 -6.39 3.62
N VAL A 143 11.30 -6.17 3.85
CA VAL A 143 10.76 -4.89 4.35
C VAL A 143 11.07 -4.77 5.84
N GLU A 144 11.84 -3.73 6.20
CA GLU A 144 12.18 -3.47 7.60
C GLU A 144 10.94 -3.02 8.39
N SER A 145 10.75 -3.63 9.57
CA SER A 145 9.65 -3.30 10.50
C SER A 145 8.25 -3.39 9.86
N LEU A 146 8.02 -4.40 9.03
CA LEU A 146 6.71 -4.64 8.42
C LEU A 146 5.70 -5.09 9.49
N ASP A 147 4.78 -4.18 9.84
CA ASP A 147 3.70 -4.43 10.80
C ASP A 147 2.32 -4.63 10.12
N THR A 148 2.15 -4.12 8.90
CA THR A 148 0.88 -4.10 8.19
C THR A 148 1.09 -4.39 6.70
N LEU A 149 0.42 -5.42 6.21
CA LEU A 149 0.53 -5.87 4.82
C LEU A 149 -0.85 -6.13 4.21
N TRP A 150 -1.10 -5.50 3.06
CA TRP A 150 -2.22 -5.76 2.17
C TRP A 150 -1.70 -6.29 0.84
N VAL A 151 -2.13 -7.49 0.44
CA VAL A 151 -1.67 -8.15 -0.78
C VAL A 151 -2.82 -8.69 -1.61
N HIS A 152 -2.70 -8.54 -2.93
CA HIS A 152 -3.48 -9.30 -3.90
C HIS A 152 -2.60 -10.39 -4.48
N VAL A 153 -3.00 -11.65 -4.29
CA VAL A 153 -2.22 -12.82 -4.70
C VAL A 153 -2.97 -13.68 -5.69
N ALA A 154 -2.23 -14.26 -6.64
CA ALA A 154 -2.74 -15.21 -7.60
C ALA A 154 -3.03 -16.57 -6.92
N ASP A 155 -3.71 -17.47 -7.65
CA ASP A 155 -3.93 -18.85 -7.21
C ASP A 155 -2.59 -19.55 -6.87
N ARG A 156 -2.56 -20.26 -5.74
CA ARG A 156 -1.39 -21.02 -5.23
C ARG A 156 -0.14 -20.16 -4.96
N CYS A 157 -0.29 -18.85 -4.78
CA CYS A 157 0.80 -18.02 -4.30
C CYS A 157 1.22 -18.45 -2.89
N SER A 158 2.51 -18.69 -2.69
CA SER A 158 3.03 -19.11 -1.40
C SER A 158 3.14 -17.93 -0.44
N LEU A 159 2.61 -18.10 0.77
CA LEU A 159 2.77 -17.17 1.89
C LEU A 159 4.00 -17.45 2.76
N GLU A 160 4.82 -18.46 2.43
CA GLU A 160 6.00 -18.84 3.22
C GLU A 160 6.95 -17.67 3.53
N PRO A 161 7.17 -16.69 2.63
CA PRO A 161 7.96 -15.48 2.93
C PRO A 161 7.52 -14.72 4.18
N LEU A 162 6.22 -14.76 4.54
CA LEU A 162 5.72 -14.08 5.73
C LEU A 162 6.36 -14.57 7.03
N ARG A 163 6.91 -15.79 7.08
CA ARG A 163 7.65 -16.26 8.27
C ARG A 163 8.84 -15.38 8.64
N GLY A 164 9.39 -14.64 7.67
CA GLY A 164 10.45 -13.66 7.90
C GLY A 164 9.95 -12.31 8.45
N CYS A 165 8.65 -12.15 8.68
CA CYS A 165 8.01 -10.92 9.15
C CYS A 165 7.45 -11.10 10.59
N PRO A 166 8.29 -11.28 11.63
CA PRO A 166 7.82 -11.61 12.98
C PRO A 166 7.00 -10.49 13.64
N GLU A 167 7.19 -9.24 13.20
CA GLU A 167 6.49 -8.05 13.70
C GLU A 167 5.16 -7.79 12.97
N LEU A 168 4.73 -8.66 12.03
CA LEU A 168 3.50 -8.45 11.28
C LEU A 168 2.28 -8.61 12.21
N ILE A 169 1.58 -7.50 12.46
CA ILE A 169 0.41 -7.41 13.34
C ILE A 169 -0.89 -7.55 12.54
N SER A 170 -0.93 -7.00 11.33
CA SER A 170 -2.11 -6.97 10.46
C SER A 170 -1.80 -7.48 9.06
N LEU A 171 -2.49 -8.53 8.64
CA LEU A 171 -2.40 -9.11 7.31
C LEU A 171 -3.78 -9.10 6.63
N SER A 172 -3.83 -8.60 5.40
CA SER A 172 -4.97 -8.76 4.51
C SER A 172 -4.55 -9.40 3.21
N VAL A 173 -5.27 -10.45 2.82
CA VAL A 173 -5.00 -11.21 1.60
C VAL A 173 -6.26 -11.26 0.75
N TRP A 174 -6.19 -10.69 -0.44
CA TRP A 174 -7.11 -10.98 -1.53
C TRP A 174 -6.52 -12.09 -2.38
N CYS A 175 -7.22 -13.20 -2.53
CA CYS A 175 -6.75 -14.36 -3.28
C CYS A 175 -7.68 -14.70 -4.46
N GLU A 176 -7.08 -14.93 -5.62
CA GLU A 176 -7.80 -15.36 -6.83
C GLU A 176 -8.15 -16.86 -6.83
N GLY A 177 -7.55 -17.64 -5.91
CA GLY A 177 -7.67 -19.08 -5.82
C GLY A 177 -7.29 -19.60 -4.44
N ASP A 178 -6.95 -20.88 -4.34
CA ASP A 178 -6.68 -21.53 -3.06
C ASP A 178 -5.30 -21.11 -2.51
N ILE A 179 -5.18 -21.06 -1.18
CA ILE A 179 -3.98 -20.56 -0.51
C ILE A 179 -3.68 -21.32 0.78
N ASP A 180 -2.39 -21.57 1.02
CA ASP A 180 -1.95 -22.15 2.30
C ASP A 180 -1.76 -21.06 3.35
N LEU A 181 -2.59 -21.10 4.39
CA LEU A 181 -2.55 -20.17 5.52
C LEU A 181 -1.60 -20.61 6.65
N THR A 182 -0.92 -21.75 6.53
CA THR A 182 0.05 -22.25 7.51
C THR A 182 1.13 -21.21 7.87
N PRO A 183 1.70 -20.45 6.91
CA PRO A 183 2.69 -19.41 7.23
C PRO A 183 2.08 -18.28 8.07
N ALA A 184 0.88 -17.82 7.72
CA ALA A 184 0.19 -16.75 8.44
C ALA A 184 -0.20 -17.17 9.86
N ALA A 185 -0.63 -18.42 10.06
CA ALA A 185 -0.96 -18.97 11.37
C ALA A 185 0.24 -19.06 12.32
N ALA A 186 1.45 -19.14 11.77
CA ALA A 186 2.70 -19.23 12.54
C ALA A 186 3.25 -17.86 12.98
N LEU A 187 2.66 -16.75 12.52
CA LEU A 187 3.12 -15.41 12.87
C LEU A 187 2.85 -15.10 14.35
N PRO A 188 3.89 -14.74 15.13
CA PRO A 188 3.77 -14.61 16.58
C PRO A 188 3.02 -13.34 17.02
N ALA A 189 3.11 -12.26 16.23
CA ALA A 189 2.51 -10.95 16.52
C ALA A 189 1.16 -10.72 15.83
N LEU A 190 0.72 -11.62 14.94
CA LEU A 190 -0.47 -11.41 14.12
C LEU A 190 -1.73 -11.39 15.00
N ASP A 191 -2.36 -10.22 15.10
CA ASP A 191 -3.63 -10.03 15.82
C ASP A 191 -4.80 -9.89 14.86
N ARG A 192 -4.57 -9.32 13.66
CA ARG A 192 -5.61 -9.07 12.67
C ARG A 192 -5.32 -9.81 11.36
N LEU A 193 -6.27 -10.64 10.96
CA LEU A 193 -6.23 -11.36 9.69
C LEU A 193 -7.50 -11.09 8.89
N VAL A 194 -7.31 -10.71 7.64
CA VAL A 194 -8.39 -10.46 6.68
C VAL A 194 -8.17 -11.33 5.46
N ILE A 195 -9.19 -12.09 5.05
CA ILE A 195 -9.12 -13.00 3.91
C ILE A 195 -10.32 -12.77 3.00
N HIS A 196 -10.04 -12.42 1.74
CA HIS A 196 -11.02 -12.32 0.67
C HIS A 196 -10.71 -13.37 -0.40
N GLY A 197 -11.65 -14.28 -0.66
CA GLY A 197 -11.47 -15.32 -1.66
C GLY A 197 -12.75 -16.09 -1.96
N GLN A 198 -13.19 -16.03 -3.22
CA GLN A 198 -14.42 -16.71 -3.66
C GLN A 198 -14.19 -18.16 -4.13
N LYS A 199 -12.93 -18.57 -4.32
CA LYS A 199 -12.54 -19.89 -4.87
C LYS A 199 -11.66 -20.69 -3.92
N LEU A 200 -11.71 -20.38 -2.63
CA LEU A 200 -10.94 -21.07 -1.60
C LEU A 200 -11.43 -22.51 -1.39
N GLY A 201 -10.50 -23.41 -1.05
CA GLY A 201 -10.81 -24.80 -0.74
C GLY A 201 -11.61 -24.97 0.56
N PRO A 202 -12.31 -26.10 0.74
CA PRO A 202 -13.15 -26.35 1.92
C PRO A 202 -12.37 -26.32 3.23
N SER A 203 -11.11 -26.75 3.22
CA SER A 203 -10.24 -26.85 4.39
C SER A 203 -9.26 -25.68 4.54
N VAL A 204 -9.43 -24.58 3.79
CA VAL A 204 -8.48 -23.45 3.78
C VAL A 204 -8.23 -22.88 5.17
N LEU A 205 -9.20 -22.97 6.09
CA LEU A 205 -9.13 -22.42 7.44
C LEU A 205 -8.52 -23.39 8.47
N GLU A 206 -8.33 -24.67 8.15
CA GLU A 206 -7.73 -25.66 9.07
C GLU A 206 -6.37 -25.23 9.63
N PRO A 207 -5.44 -24.65 8.82
CA PRO A 207 -4.17 -24.17 9.34
C PRO A 207 -4.27 -23.06 10.38
N LEU A 208 -5.41 -22.34 10.47
CA LEU A 208 -5.59 -21.26 11.42
C LEU A 208 -5.90 -21.73 12.84
N ARG A 209 -6.25 -23.00 13.07
CA ARG A 209 -6.56 -23.51 14.43
C ARG A 209 -5.54 -23.14 15.52
N PRO A 210 -4.21 -23.24 15.31
CA PRO A 210 -3.21 -22.80 16.29
C PRO A 210 -2.96 -21.29 16.31
N ALA A 211 -3.53 -20.52 15.38
CA ALA A 211 -3.26 -19.09 15.25
C ALA A 211 -3.75 -18.31 16.47
N ARG A 212 -3.06 -17.20 16.76
CA ARG A 212 -3.32 -16.35 17.94
C ARG A 212 -4.08 -15.07 17.61
N VAL A 213 -4.72 -15.02 16.44
CA VAL A 213 -5.47 -13.86 15.94
C VAL A 213 -6.61 -13.48 16.87
N GLY A 214 -6.72 -12.19 17.18
CA GLY A 214 -7.81 -11.60 17.95
C GLY A 214 -8.95 -11.09 17.07
N GLN A 215 -8.66 -10.73 15.82
CA GLN A 215 -9.61 -10.23 14.84
C GLN A 215 -9.49 -10.99 13.52
N LEU A 216 -10.63 -11.48 13.03
CA LEU A 216 -10.71 -12.21 11.77
C LEU A 216 -11.85 -11.65 10.92
N ASP A 217 -11.55 -11.16 9.72
CA ASP A 217 -12.55 -10.77 8.71
C ASP A 217 -12.45 -11.73 7.52
N LEU A 218 -13.57 -12.35 7.17
CA LEU A 218 -13.65 -13.41 6.18
C LEU A 218 -14.70 -13.05 5.15
N GLU A 219 -14.30 -12.95 3.89
CA GLU A 219 -15.19 -12.91 2.75
C GLU A 219 -14.91 -14.12 1.86
N LEU A 220 -15.77 -15.14 1.99
CA LEU A 220 -15.46 -16.48 1.51
C LEU A 220 -16.53 -16.99 0.55
N GLY A 221 -16.06 -17.75 -0.44
CA GLY A 221 -16.91 -18.55 -1.30
C GLY A 221 -17.73 -19.60 -0.52
N PRO A 222 -18.76 -20.17 -1.15
CA PRO A 222 -19.71 -21.05 -0.47
C PRO A 222 -19.17 -22.45 -0.13
N GLY A 223 -17.97 -22.81 -0.57
CA GLY A 223 -17.37 -24.12 -0.32
C GLY A 223 -16.58 -24.24 0.97
N VAL A 224 -16.28 -23.13 1.66
CA VAL A 224 -15.37 -23.11 2.82
C VAL A 224 -16.06 -23.62 4.08
N ASP A 225 -15.44 -24.60 4.77
CA ASP A 225 -15.89 -25.11 6.06
C ASP A 225 -15.43 -24.19 7.20
N LEU A 226 -16.39 -23.72 7.99
CA LEU A 226 -16.14 -22.85 9.14
C LEU A 226 -15.94 -23.61 10.45
N GLY A 227 -16.06 -24.94 10.46
CA GLY A 227 -15.91 -25.77 11.66
C GLY A 227 -14.57 -25.53 12.38
N SER A 228 -13.51 -25.25 11.62
CA SER A 228 -12.18 -24.92 12.13
C SER A 228 -12.12 -23.66 13.01
N LEU A 229 -13.05 -22.73 12.85
CA LEU A 229 -13.11 -21.50 13.66
C LEU A 229 -13.31 -21.81 15.16
N ALA A 230 -13.87 -22.97 15.50
CA ALA A 230 -14.02 -23.41 16.88
C ALA A 230 -12.68 -23.47 17.63
N GLY A 231 -11.57 -23.75 16.93
CA GLY A 231 -10.22 -23.86 17.49
C GLY A 231 -9.55 -22.52 17.81
N LEU A 232 -10.08 -21.39 17.32
CA LEU A 232 -9.50 -20.07 17.54
C LEU A 232 -9.78 -19.57 18.97
N ALA A 233 -8.91 -19.93 19.89
CA ALA A 233 -9.11 -19.68 21.33
C ALA A 233 -8.99 -18.20 21.72
N ARG A 234 -8.29 -17.38 20.92
CA ARG A 234 -8.06 -15.95 21.21
C ARG A 234 -8.94 -15.01 20.41
N LEU A 235 -9.82 -15.54 19.56
CA LEU A 235 -10.64 -14.72 18.69
C LEU A 235 -11.64 -13.90 19.52
N ARG A 236 -11.53 -12.58 19.40
CA ARG A 236 -12.41 -11.60 20.07
C ARG A 236 -13.47 -11.08 19.10
N GLN A 237 -13.12 -10.98 17.82
CA GLN A 237 -14.01 -10.46 16.78
C GLN A 237 -13.90 -11.31 15.53
N LEU A 238 -15.06 -11.74 15.03
CA LEU A 238 -15.23 -12.40 13.75
C LEU A 238 -16.20 -11.57 12.92
N LYS A 239 -15.79 -11.17 11.72
CA LYS A 239 -16.69 -10.70 10.67
C LYS A 239 -16.69 -11.73 9.56
N LEU A 240 -17.88 -12.11 9.13
CA LEU A 240 -18.08 -13.17 8.15
C LEU A 240 -19.03 -12.68 7.07
N ALA A 241 -18.61 -12.84 5.83
CA ALA A 241 -19.40 -12.71 4.63
C ALA A 241 -19.27 -14.02 3.84
N THR A 242 -20.39 -14.65 3.54
CA THR A 242 -20.41 -15.81 2.65
C THR A 242 -21.72 -15.84 1.87
N ALA A 243 -21.64 -16.24 0.60
CA ALA A 243 -22.80 -16.35 -0.29
C ALA A 243 -23.67 -17.59 0.00
N ARG A 244 -23.47 -18.28 1.14
CA ARG A 244 -24.23 -19.49 1.47
C ARG A 244 -25.65 -19.20 1.94
N PRO A 245 -26.61 -20.05 1.54
CA PRO A 245 -27.99 -19.95 2.02
C PRO A 245 -28.13 -20.38 3.48
N ALA A 246 -27.29 -21.30 3.96
CA ALA A 246 -27.30 -21.78 5.34
C ALA A 246 -25.93 -22.31 5.76
N LEU A 247 -25.68 -22.32 7.06
CA LEU A 247 -24.53 -22.98 7.68
C LEU A 247 -24.89 -24.40 8.10
N ALA A 248 -23.93 -25.31 8.02
CA ALA A 248 -24.09 -26.66 8.53
C ALA A 248 -24.16 -26.66 10.08
N PRO A 249 -24.77 -27.69 10.70
CA PRO A 249 -24.93 -27.74 12.16
C PRO A 249 -23.61 -27.61 12.93
N HIS A 250 -22.53 -28.23 12.46
CA HIS A 250 -21.23 -28.16 13.13
C HIS A 250 -20.59 -26.77 13.04
N GLU A 251 -20.84 -26.02 11.97
CA GLU A 251 -20.39 -24.64 11.81
C GLU A 251 -21.17 -23.71 12.77
N LEU A 252 -22.47 -23.94 12.93
CA LEU A 252 -23.27 -23.22 13.92
C LEU A 252 -22.78 -23.49 15.34
N GLU A 253 -22.43 -24.73 15.66
CA GLU A 253 -21.80 -25.07 16.94
C GLU A 253 -20.44 -24.41 17.12
N ALA A 254 -19.63 -24.30 16.05
CA ALA A 254 -18.37 -23.56 16.09
C ALA A 254 -18.60 -22.06 16.42
N LEU A 255 -19.58 -21.43 15.77
CA LEU A 255 -19.95 -20.03 16.05
C LEU A 255 -20.54 -19.87 17.46
N ARG A 256 -21.37 -20.81 17.94
CA ARG A 256 -21.87 -20.84 19.32
C ARG A 256 -20.73 -20.94 20.32
N GLY A 257 -19.75 -21.80 20.05
CA GLY A 257 -18.56 -21.94 20.88
C GLY A 257 -17.75 -20.64 20.96
N LEU A 258 -17.64 -19.90 19.86
CA LEU A 258 -16.99 -18.58 19.84
C LEU A 258 -17.76 -17.55 20.67
N VAL A 259 -19.06 -17.43 20.45
CA VAL A 259 -19.92 -16.49 21.21
C VAL A 259 -19.93 -16.84 22.70
N GLY A 260 -19.99 -18.13 23.04
CA GLY A 260 -19.93 -18.61 24.42
C GLY A 260 -18.61 -18.27 25.14
N ARG A 261 -17.52 -18.03 24.39
CA ARG A 261 -16.24 -17.51 24.92
C ARG A 261 -16.15 -15.99 24.95
N GLY A 262 -17.22 -15.28 24.54
CA GLY A 262 -17.29 -13.82 24.50
C GLY A 262 -16.82 -13.20 23.18
N ALA A 263 -16.61 -13.99 22.12
CA ALA A 263 -16.29 -13.44 20.82
C ALA A 263 -17.51 -12.76 20.18
N ILE A 264 -17.28 -11.62 19.53
CA ILE A 264 -18.32 -10.91 18.77
C ILE A 264 -18.31 -11.46 17.35
N VAL A 265 -19.40 -12.11 16.94
CA VAL A 265 -19.60 -12.59 15.57
C VAL A 265 -20.54 -11.65 14.83
N ARG A 266 -20.08 -11.13 13.69
CA ARG A 266 -20.82 -10.22 12.80
C ARG A 266 -20.99 -10.84 11.42
N GLY A 267 -22.15 -10.59 10.81
CA GLY A 267 -22.43 -10.93 9.43
C GLY A 267 -23.34 -9.88 8.79
N PHE A 268 -23.55 -9.98 7.49
CA PHE A 268 -24.38 -9.02 6.75
C PHE A 268 -25.84 -9.40 6.79
N THR A 269 -26.72 -8.45 7.12
CA THR A 269 -28.17 -8.69 7.31
C THR A 269 -28.89 -9.23 6.07
N HIS A 270 -28.37 -8.96 4.87
CA HIS A 270 -28.93 -9.49 3.63
C HIS A 270 -28.50 -10.94 3.33
N GLN A 271 -27.57 -11.51 4.11
CA GLN A 271 -27.11 -12.88 3.90
C GLN A 271 -28.01 -13.88 4.62
N PRO A 272 -28.53 -14.91 3.93
CA PRO A 272 -29.56 -15.79 4.47
C PRO A 272 -29.15 -16.54 5.75
N TRP A 273 -27.87 -16.89 5.87
CA TRP A 273 -27.36 -17.63 7.02
C TRP A 273 -27.37 -16.83 8.33
N THR A 274 -27.45 -15.50 8.27
CA THR A 274 -27.43 -14.62 9.46
C THR A 274 -28.70 -14.74 10.30
N VAL A 275 -29.79 -15.27 9.76
CA VAL A 275 -30.99 -15.61 10.55
C VAL A 275 -30.65 -16.60 11.66
N ALA A 276 -29.75 -17.56 11.38
CA ALA A 276 -29.29 -18.52 12.37
C ALA A 276 -28.41 -17.87 13.46
N LEU A 277 -27.70 -16.77 13.18
CA LEU A 277 -26.90 -16.06 14.19
C LEU A 277 -27.75 -15.48 15.32
N GLY A 278 -28.97 -15.04 15.02
CA GLY A 278 -29.92 -14.57 16.04
C GLY A 278 -30.22 -15.65 17.09
N GLN A 279 -30.15 -16.93 16.72
CA GLN A 279 -30.33 -18.07 17.62
C GLN A 279 -29.07 -18.42 18.43
N VAL A 280 -27.92 -17.85 18.06
CA VAL A 280 -26.59 -18.12 18.64
C VAL A 280 -26.17 -17.03 19.64
N GLY A 281 -27.00 -15.99 19.84
CA GLY A 281 -26.68 -14.86 20.71
C GLY A 281 -25.65 -13.90 20.11
N GLY A 282 -25.40 -13.98 18.79
CA GLY A 282 -24.50 -13.07 18.09
C GLY A 282 -25.06 -11.65 18.08
N GLN A 283 -24.20 -10.65 18.34
CA GLN A 283 -24.55 -9.25 18.10
C GLN A 283 -24.55 -8.98 16.59
N LEU A 284 -25.73 -9.00 15.98
CA LEU A 284 -25.93 -8.42 14.66
C LEU A 284 -25.74 -6.92 14.78
N ARG A 285 -24.56 -6.42 14.37
CA ARG A 285 -24.37 -5.01 14.07
C ARG A 285 -24.36 -4.84 12.57
N GLU A 286 -25.29 -4.02 12.10
CA GLU A 286 -25.50 -3.67 10.71
C GLU A 286 -24.18 -3.19 10.08
N SER A 287 -23.74 -3.85 9.01
CA SER A 287 -22.82 -3.26 8.04
C SER A 287 -23.61 -2.99 6.76
N HIS A 288 -23.72 -1.71 6.42
CA HIS A 288 -24.48 -1.19 5.29
C HIS A 288 -23.69 -1.42 3.99
N GLY A 289 -23.77 -2.65 3.48
CA GLY A 289 -23.36 -3.03 2.12
C GLY A 289 -21.91 -3.49 1.98
N HIS A 290 -21.58 -4.02 0.79
CA HIS A 290 -20.23 -4.48 0.41
C HIS A 290 -19.15 -3.39 0.56
N ARG A 291 -19.53 -2.10 0.69
CA ARG A 291 -18.61 -1.00 0.93
C ARG A 291 -18.02 -0.97 2.34
N ASP A 292 -18.69 -1.55 3.33
CA ASP A 292 -18.16 -1.66 4.71
C ASP A 292 -17.14 -2.82 4.88
N VAL A 293 -16.91 -3.59 3.81
CA VAL A 293 -15.78 -4.51 3.71
C VAL A 293 -14.47 -3.74 3.57
N PHE A 294 -14.52 -2.63 2.84
CA PHE A 294 -13.43 -1.69 2.73
C PHE A 294 -13.63 -0.57 3.73
N ASP A 295 -13.12 -0.79 4.94
CA ASP A 295 -12.69 0.36 5.74
C ASP A 295 -11.89 1.27 4.79
N PRO A 296 -12.22 2.56 4.65
CA PRO A 296 -11.47 3.46 3.77
C PRO A 296 -9.97 3.53 4.15
N GLU A 297 -9.60 3.13 5.38
CA GLU A 297 -8.21 2.88 5.79
C GLU A 297 -7.61 1.58 5.20
N LEU A 298 -8.43 0.60 4.82
CA LEU A 298 -8.05 -0.71 4.25
C LEU A 298 -8.13 -0.79 2.71
N ASN A 299 -8.61 0.26 2.03
CA ASN A 299 -8.62 0.37 0.56
C ASN A 299 -8.17 1.76 0.08
N PRO A 300 -6.91 2.14 0.36
CA PRO A 300 -6.40 3.45 -0.07
C PRO A 300 -6.46 3.53 -1.60
N GLY A 301 -7.43 4.29 -2.12
CA GLY A 301 -7.60 4.53 -3.56
C GLY A 301 -8.67 3.70 -4.28
N GLY A 302 -9.48 2.90 -3.59
CA GLY A 302 -10.60 2.18 -4.22
C GLY A 302 -10.16 1.07 -5.19
N LEU A 303 -9.04 0.42 -4.89
CA LEU A 303 -8.28 -0.51 -5.71
C LEU A 303 -8.98 -1.85 -6.01
N PHE A 304 -10.03 -2.14 -5.26
CA PHE A 304 -10.73 -3.42 -5.28
C PHE A 304 -12.23 -3.28 -5.65
N ASN A 305 -12.59 -2.20 -6.36
CA ASN A 305 -13.92 -2.01 -6.96
C ASN A 305 -14.03 -2.64 -8.35
#